data_AF-A0A975DKF2-F1
#
_entry.id   AF-A0A975DKF2-F1
#
_cell.length_a   1.000
_cell.length_b   1.000
_cell.length_c   1.000
_cell.angle_alpha   90.00
_cell.angle_beta   90.00
_cell.angle_gamma   90.00
#
_symmetry.space_group_name_H-M   'P 1'
#
loop_
_entity.id
_entity.type
_entity.pdbx_description
1 polymer ?
#
loop_
_entity_poly.entity_id
_entity_poly.type
_entity_poly.pdbx_seq_one_letter_code
_entity_poly.pdbx_strand_id
1 'polypeptide(L)'
;MKSFFRALVVIFVSALTFDASAKLQVLTELSPPNQTMVNNEVSGSSTELVRMILSKSNLEGDFTLLPWARAYHLAKNQPNALIYSIARTTERETLFRWIGPVAVFETRVCNQ
;
A
#
# COMPACT_ATOMS: atom_id res chain seq x y z
N MET A 1 18.17 23.05 -45.52
CA MET A 1 18.74 22.17 -44.48
C MET A 1 18.17 22.52 -43.09
N LYS A 2 16.89 22.24 -42.81
CA LYS A 2 16.27 22.53 -41.48
C LYS A 2 15.28 21.44 -41.01
N SER A 3 15.09 20.38 -41.78
CA SER A 3 14.05 19.36 -41.54
C SER A 3 14.56 18.09 -40.83
N PHE A 4 15.87 17.88 -40.75
CA PHE A 4 16.43 16.66 -40.15
C PHE A 4 16.53 16.72 -38.63
N PHE A 5 16.62 17.92 -38.03
CA PHE A 5 16.78 18.06 -36.58
C PHE A 5 15.49 17.79 -35.79
N ARG A 6 14.32 17.90 -36.44
CA ARG A 6 13.03 17.62 -35.80
C ARG A 6 12.77 16.11 -35.64
N ALA A 7 13.29 15.28 -36.54
CA ALA A 7 13.11 13.83 -36.46
C ALA A 7 13.96 13.20 -35.34
N LEU A 8 15.16 13.74 -35.07
CA LEU A 8 16.07 13.21 -34.05
C LEU A 8 15.55 13.42 -32.62
N VAL A 9 14.84 14.53 -32.37
CA VAL A 9 14.27 14.85 -31.05
C VAL A 9 13.04 13.99 -30.71
N VAL A 10 12.27 13.58 -31.72
CA VAL A 10 11.07 12.74 -31.52
C VAL A 10 11.44 11.29 -31.17
N ILE A 11 12.59 10.79 -31.69
CA ILE A 11 13.04 9.41 -31.44
C ILE A 11 13.64 9.23 -30.04
N PHE A 12 14.17 10.29 -29.42
CA PHE A 12 14.75 10.20 -28.07
C PHE A 12 13.70 10.22 -26.96
N VAL A 13 12.50 10.76 -27.22
CA VAL A 13 11.41 10.87 -26.23
C VAL A 13 10.63 9.55 -26.07
N SER A 14 10.64 8.67 -27.07
CA SER A 14 9.89 7.41 -27.04
C SER A 14 10.59 6.27 -26.28
N ALA A 15 11.81 6.45 -25.79
CA ALA A 15 12.60 5.41 -25.12
C ALA A 15 12.47 5.38 -23.58
N LEU A 16 11.57 6.17 -22.98
CA LEU A 16 11.34 6.23 -21.52
C LEU A 16 10.06 5.50 -21.09
N THR A 17 9.79 4.31 -21.63
CA THR A 17 8.80 3.42 -21.01
C THR A 17 9.51 2.54 -19.99
N PHE A 18 9.74 3.09 -18.79
CA PHE A 18 10.18 2.32 -17.64
C PHE A 18 8.95 1.62 -17.05
N ASP A 19 8.56 0.47 -17.62
CA ASP A 19 7.54 -0.38 -17.02
C ASP A 19 8.21 -1.34 -16.03
N ALA A 20 8.78 -0.76 -14.98
CA ALA A 20 9.06 -1.52 -13.78
C ALA A 20 7.71 -1.62 -13.06
N SER A 21 7.05 -2.78 -13.15
CA SER A 21 5.91 -3.13 -12.29
C SER A 21 6.31 -2.88 -10.83
N ALA A 22 5.99 -1.69 -10.33
CA ALA A 22 6.47 -1.23 -9.05
C ALA A 22 5.61 -1.92 -7.99
N LYS A 23 6.20 -2.91 -7.30
CA LYS A 23 5.56 -3.61 -6.19
C LYS A 23 5.05 -2.58 -5.18
N LEU A 24 3.81 -2.77 -4.73
CA LEU A 24 3.24 -1.97 -3.66
C LEU A 24 3.95 -2.30 -2.35
N GLN A 25 4.32 -1.29 -1.59
CA GLN A 25 4.78 -1.50 -0.22
C GLN A 25 3.55 -1.63 0.68
N VAL A 26 3.29 -2.83 1.19
CA VAL A 26 2.11 -3.14 2.00
C VAL A 26 2.49 -3.14 3.47
N LEU A 27 2.01 -2.14 4.20
CA LEU A 27 2.44 -1.79 5.54
C LEU A 27 1.36 -2.11 6.56
N THR A 28 1.79 -2.64 7.71
CA THR A 28 0.89 -2.90 8.84
C THR A 28 1.62 -2.88 10.18
N GLU A 29 0.87 -3.02 11.27
CA GLU A 29 1.38 -3.21 12.63
C GLU A 29 1.14 -4.64 13.14
N LEU A 30 1.80 -5.04 14.23
CA LEU A 30 1.50 -6.32 14.89
C LEU A 30 0.16 -6.24 15.62
N SER A 31 -0.83 -7.01 15.19
CA SER A 31 -2.13 -7.13 15.86
C SER A 31 -2.75 -8.52 15.65
N PRO A 32 -2.30 -9.54 16.40
CA PRO A 32 -2.87 -10.88 16.31
C PRO A 32 -4.35 -10.90 16.73
N PRO A 33 -5.20 -11.73 16.09
CA PRO A 33 -4.88 -12.67 15.01
C PRO A 33 -4.93 -12.05 13.60
N ASN A 34 -5.28 -10.76 13.49
CA ASN A 34 -5.60 -10.10 12.22
C ASN A 34 -4.39 -9.90 11.32
N GLN A 35 -3.28 -9.45 11.92
CA GLN A 35 -1.99 -9.42 11.27
C GLN A 35 -0.88 -9.78 12.26
N THR A 36 -0.06 -10.75 11.89
CA THR A 36 0.95 -11.37 12.75
C THR A 36 2.18 -11.79 11.94
N MET A 37 3.18 -12.35 12.60
CA MET A 37 4.36 -12.93 11.98
C MET A 37 4.34 -14.45 12.19
N VAL A 38 4.38 -15.22 11.11
CA VAL A 38 4.48 -16.69 11.14
C VAL A 38 5.58 -17.10 10.18
N ASN A 39 6.57 -17.88 10.64
CA ASN A 39 7.71 -18.33 9.83
C ASN A 39 8.43 -17.16 9.11
N ASN A 40 8.59 -16.03 9.80
CA ASN A 40 9.17 -14.79 9.27
C ASN A 40 8.40 -14.18 8.08
N GLU A 41 7.14 -14.54 7.89
CA GLU A 41 6.25 -13.91 6.92
C GLU A 41 5.06 -13.24 7.62
N VAL A 42 4.65 -12.08 7.10
CA VAL A 42 3.43 -11.39 7.56
C VAL A 42 2.22 -12.24 7.19
N SER A 43 1.45 -12.63 8.20
CA SER A 43 0.29 -13.52 8.12
C SER A 43 -0.89 -12.92 8.90
N GLY A 44 -1.99 -13.66 9.05
CA GLY A 44 -3.22 -13.25 9.74
C GLY A 44 -4.40 -13.00 8.81
N SER A 45 -5.61 -12.95 9.37
CA SER A 45 -6.86 -12.90 8.61
C SER A 45 -7.00 -11.64 7.74
N SER A 46 -6.63 -10.46 8.26
CA SER A 46 -6.64 -9.22 7.48
C SER A 46 -5.54 -9.18 6.43
N THR A 47 -4.36 -9.75 6.74
CA THR A 47 -3.27 -9.89 5.76
C THR A 47 -3.69 -10.73 4.57
N GLU A 48 -4.35 -11.87 4.82
CA GLU A 48 -4.83 -12.77 3.76
C GLU A 48 -5.88 -12.09 2.88
N LEU A 49 -6.81 -11.34 3.49
CA LEU A 49 -7.78 -10.55 2.74
C LEU A 49 -7.11 -9.54 1.82
N VAL A 50 -6.10 -8.82 2.29
CA VAL A 50 -5.35 -7.85 1.47
C VAL A 50 -4.59 -8.55 0.35
N ARG A 51 -3.95 -9.70 0.61
CA ARG A 51 -3.31 -10.51 -0.44
C ARG A 51 -4.29 -10.91 -1.54
N MET A 52 -5.48 -11.37 -1.17
CA MET A 52 -6.53 -11.71 -2.14
C MET A 52 -6.98 -10.50 -2.97
N ILE A 53 -7.11 -9.33 -2.34
CA ILE A 53 -7.50 -8.09 -3.04
C ILE A 53 -6.42 -7.70 -4.07
N LEU A 54 -5.15 -7.70 -3.67
CA LEU A 54 -4.04 -7.41 -4.57
C LEU A 54 -3.96 -8.41 -5.72
N SER A 55 -4.07 -9.71 -5.42
CA SER A 55 -4.09 -10.79 -6.42
C SER A 55 -5.21 -10.61 -7.44
N LYS A 56 -6.46 -10.33 -7.00
CA LYS A 56 -7.60 -10.06 -7.89
C LYS A 56 -7.41 -8.82 -8.76
N SER A 57 -6.55 -7.90 -8.33
CA SER A 57 -6.24 -6.66 -9.03
C SER A 57 -5.01 -6.78 -9.94
N ASN A 58 -4.39 -7.98 -10.04
CA ASN A 58 -3.11 -8.23 -10.70
C ASN A 58 -1.99 -7.30 -10.19
N LEU A 59 -1.99 -7.03 -8.87
CA LEU A 59 -0.97 -6.23 -8.20
C LEU A 59 -0.11 -7.11 -7.31
N GLU A 60 1.20 -6.85 -7.33
CA GLU A 60 2.14 -7.45 -6.40
C GLU A 60 2.39 -6.51 -5.22
N GLY A 61 2.49 -7.08 -4.01
CA GLY A 61 2.73 -6.33 -2.79
C GLY A 61 3.82 -6.98 -1.94
N ASP A 62 4.70 -6.15 -1.38
CA ASP A 62 5.69 -6.55 -0.38
C ASP A 62 5.16 -6.21 1.01
N PHE A 63 4.89 -7.24 1.82
CA PHE A 63 4.24 -7.09 3.12
C PHE A 63 5.27 -6.90 4.22
N THR A 64 5.19 -5.77 4.91
CA THR A 64 6.09 -5.42 6.02
C THR A 64 5.32 -5.09 7.29
N LEU A 65 5.72 -5.72 8.38
CA LEU A 65 5.25 -5.40 9.73
C LEU A 65 6.18 -4.36 10.36
N LEU A 66 5.63 -3.23 10.81
CA LEU A 66 6.38 -2.13 11.42
C LEU A 66 5.68 -1.60 12.68
N PRO A 67 6.38 -0.87 13.55
CA PRO A 67 5.72 -0.05 14.57
C PRO A 67 4.70 0.89 13.91
N TRP A 68 3.52 1.03 14.52
CA TRP A 68 2.38 1.76 13.95
C TRP A 68 2.75 3.14 13.39
N ALA A 69 3.46 3.95 14.18
CA ALA A 69 3.84 5.31 13.80
C ALA A 69 4.71 5.32 12.53
N ARG A 70 5.56 4.30 12.34
CA ARG A 70 6.41 4.17 11.16
C ARG A 70 5.61 3.71 9.94
N ALA A 71 4.74 2.69 10.10
CA ALA A 71 3.85 2.26 9.02
C ALA A 71 3.01 3.42 8.50
N TYR A 72 2.38 4.17 9.42
CA TYR A 72 1.57 5.34 9.09
C TYR A 72 2.38 6.44 8.39
N HIS A 73 3.56 6.77 8.92
CA HIS A 73 4.43 7.79 8.34
C HIS A 73 4.85 7.42 6.91
N LEU A 74 5.25 6.17 6.67
CA LEU A 74 5.63 5.71 5.33
C LEU A 74 4.43 5.74 4.38
N ALA A 75 3.28 5.23 4.80
CA ALA A 75 2.07 5.21 3.99
C ALA A 75 1.58 6.61 3.59
N LYS A 76 1.75 7.59 4.48
CA LYS A 76 1.37 8.99 4.20
C LYS A 76 2.33 9.68 3.23
N ASN A 77 3.61 9.36 3.30
CA ASN A 77 4.67 10.17 2.69
C ASN A 77 5.37 9.51 1.50
N GLN A 78 5.20 8.20 1.29
CA GLN A 78 5.84 7.48 0.20
C GLN A 78 4.85 7.13 -0.91
N PRO A 79 5.26 7.28 -2.19
CA PRO A 79 4.46 6.79 -3.30
C PRO A 79 4.38 5.26 -3.24
N ASN A 80 3.32 4.68 -3.82
CA ASN A 80 3.12 3.23 -3.92
C ASN A 80 3.11 2.49 -2.57
N ALA A 81 2.78 3.18 -1.48
CA ALA A 81 2.58 2.59 -0.17
C ALA A 81 1.09 2.37 0.11
N LEU A 82 0.75 1.19 0.62
CA LEU A 82 -0.58 0.82 1.07
C LEU A 82 -0.48 0.48 2.56
N ILE A 83 -1.34 1.06 3.38
CA ILE A 83 -1.50 0.68 4.78
C ILE A 83 -2.89 0.09 5.01
N TYR A 84 -2.97 -0.98 5.79
CA TYR A 84 -4.23 -1.64 6.11
C TYR A 84 -4.42 -1.81 7.62
N SER A 85 -5.64 -2.17 8.04
CA SER A 85 -6.05 -2.27 9.44
C SER A 85 -5.90 -0.97 10.25
N ILE A 86 -6.03 0.19 9.60
CA ILE A 86 -6.06 1.49 10.28
C ILE A 86 -7.49 2.01 10.47
N ALA A 87 -7.72 2.66 11.61
CA ALA A 87 -8.99 3.33 11.87
C ALA A 87 -9.21 4.51 10.91
N ARG A 88 -10.38 4.53 10.27
CA ARG A 88 -10.88 5.64 9.47
C ARG A 88 -11.52 6.68 10.39
N THR A 89 -10.98 7.90 10.37
CA THR A 89 -11.44 9.02 11.19
C THR A 89 -11.54 10.27 10.33
N THR A 90 -12.30 11.27 10.79
CA THR A 90 -12.50 12.54 10.08
C THR A 90 -11.17 13.24 9.75
N GLU A 91 -10.20 13.18 10.68
CA GLU A 91 -8.89 13.82 10.53
C GLU A 91 -8.01 13.14 9.46
N ARG A 92 -8.27 11.87 9.16
CA ARG A 92 -7.50 11.07 8.19
C ARG A 92 -8.18 10.96 6.84
N GLU A 93 -9.42 11.43 6.71
CA GLU A 93 -10.23 11.25 5.52
C GLU A 93 -9.57 11.87 4.27
N THR A 94 -8.90 13.01 4.43
CA THR A 94 -8.20 13.72 3.36
C THR A 94 -6.76 13.27 3.15
N LEU A 95 -6.22 12.41 4.03
CA LEU A 95 -4.82 11.98 4.00
C LEU A 95 -4.60 10.71 3.19
N PHE A 96 -5.65 9.92 2.97
CA PHE A 96 -5.57 8.61 2.32
C PHE A 96 -6.67 8.44 1.29
N ARG A 97 -6.42 7.52 0.36
CA ARG A 97 -7.47 6.96 -0.50
C ARG A 97 -8.01 5.70 0.15
N TRP A 98 -9.27 5.72 0.56
CA TRP A 98 -9.92 4.59 1.24
C TRP A 98 -10.45 3.57 0.24
N ILE A 99 -9.93 2.35 0.29
CA ILE A 99 -10.29 1.27 -0.64
C ILE A 99 -11.50 0.48 -0.11
N GLY A 100 -11.45 0.05 1.15
CA GLY A 100 -12.52 -0.72 1.76
C GLY A 100 -12.18 -1.24 3.16
N PRO A 101 -13.17 -1.80 3.88
CA PRO A 101 -12.97 -2.39 5.20
C PRO A 101 -12.20 -3.71 5.10
N VAL A 102 -11.22 -3.90 6.00
CA VAL A 102 -10.41 -5.14 6.10
C VAL A 102 -10.49 -5.80 7.49
N ALA A 103 -11.05 -5.09 8.45
CA ALA A 103 -11.34 -5.52 9.80
C ALA A 103 -12.47 -4.64 10.36
N VAL A 104 -13.28 -5.20 11.25
CA VAL A 104 -14.25 -4.45 12.06
C VAL A 104 -13.78 -4.56 13.50
N PHE A 105 -13.45 -3.42 14.11
CA PHE A 105 -13.07 -3.35 15.51
C PHE A 105 -14.25 -2.83 16.32
N GLU A 106 -14.79 -3.64 17.22
CA GLU A 106 -15.74 -3.18 18.24
C GLU A 106 -14.96 -2.58 19.40
N THR A 107 -14.90 -1.25 19.47
CA THR A 107 -14.40 -0.58 20.68
C THR A 107 -15.48 -0.64 21.75
N ARG A 108 -15.43 -1.67 22.60
CA ARG A 108 -16.23 -1.66 23.83
C ARG A 108 -15.54 -0.74 24.82
N VAL A 109 -16.21 0.35 25.17
CA VAL A 109 -15.84 1.12 26.35
C VAL A 109 -16.16 0.23 27.55
N CYS A 110 -15.13 -0.33 28.18
CA CYS A 110 -15.30 -0.92 29.50
C CYS A 110 -15.60 0.22 30.48
N ASN A 111 -16.87 0.58 30.62
CA ASN A 111 -17.32 1.25 31.84
C ASN A 111 -17.24 0.22 32.95
N GLN A 112 -16.34 0.47 33.90
CA GLN A 112 -16.50 -0.04 35.27
C GLN A 112 -17.81 0.50 35.86
#